data_AF-G3GA34-F1
#
_entry.id   AF-G3GA34-F1
#
_cell.length_a   1.000
_cell.length_b   1.000
_cell.length_c   1.000
_cell.angle_alpha   90.00
_cell.angle_beta   90.00
_cell.angle_gamma   90.00
#
_symmetry.space_group_name_H-M   'P 1'
#
loop_
_entity.id
_entity.type
_entity.pdbx_description
1 polymer ?
#
loop_
_entity_poly.entity_id
_entity_poly.type
_entity_poly.pdbx_seq_one_letter_code
_entity_poly.pdbx_strand_id
1 'polypeptide(L)'
;NHINSCIDSYFRSYICIDNNFLIDSNNFNESYIYNFICSESGKIRESKNYKIRTNRNRSNLISSKDFDITQNYNQLWIQCDNCYGLMYKKVKMNVCEQCGHYLKMSSSERIELSIDPGTWNPMDEDMVSADPIKFHSKEEPYKNRIDSAQKTTGLTDAVQTGTGQLNGIPVALGVMDFRFMGGSMGSVVGEKITRLIEYATNQCLPLILVCSSGGARMQEGSLSLMQMAKISSVLCDYQSSKKLFYISILTSPTTGGVTASFGMLGDIIIAEPYAYIAFAGKRVIEQTLKKAVPE
;
A
#
# COMPACT_ATOMS: atom_id res chain seq x y z
N ASN A 1 -9.67 8.29 -5.19
CA ASN A 1 -10.19 7.72 -6.46
C ASN A 1 -9.57 8.26 -7.75
N HIS A 2 -8.74 9.33 -7.74
CA HIS A 2 -8.08 9.76 -8.98
C HIS A 2 -7.10 8.71 -9.52
N ILE A 3 -6.32 8.04 -8.64
CA ILE A 3 -5.34 7.03 -9.06
C ILE A 3 -6.02 5.79 -9.65
N ASN A 4 -6.99 5.19 -8.96
CA ASN A 4 -7.74 4.05 -9.51
C ASN A 4 -8.47 4.44 -10.80
N SER A 5 -9.09 5.63 -10.84
CA SER A 5 -9.72 6.14 -12.07
C SER A 5 -8.72 6.39 -13.21
N CYS A 6 -7.51 6.83 -12.92
CA CYS A 6 -6.44 7.00 -13.91
C CYS A 6 -5.98 5.65 -14.45
N ILE A 7 -5.77 4.68 -13.55
CA ILE A 7 -5.41 3.30 -13.90
C ILE A 7 -6.54 2.67 -14.75
N ASP A 8 -7.80 2.80 -14.35
CA ASP A 8 -8.97 2.29 -15.08
C ASP A 8 -9.14 2.94 -16.46
N SER A 9 -9.00 4.27 -16.53
CA SER A 9 -9.11 5.00 -17.79
C SER A 9 -8.02 4.59 -18.78
N TYR A 10 -6.82 4.30 -18.27
CA TYR A 10 -5.71 3.87 -19.10
C TYR A 10 -5.86 2.42 -19.55
N PHE A 11 -6.23 1.48 -18.66
CA PHE A 11 -6.51 0.10 -19.05
C PHE A 11 -7.62 0.02 -20.10
N ARG A 12 -8.69 0.82 -19.96
CA ARG A 12 -9.72 0.94 -21.00
C ARG A 12 -9.15 1.48 -22.31
N SER A 13 -8.29 2.50 -22.27
CA SER A 13 -7.69 3.08 -23.48
C SER A 13 -6.75 2.10 -24.20
N TYR A 14 -5.93 1.35 -23.46
CA TYR A 14 -4.96 0.42 -24.02
C TYR A 14 -5.64 -0.82 -24.61
N ILE A 15 -6.64 -1.37 -23.91
CA ILE A 15 -7.48 -2.46 -24.44
C ILE A 15 -8.31 -1.99 -25.65
N CYS A 16 -8.77 -0.73 -25.68
CA CYS A 16 -9.46 -0.16 -26.85
C CYS A 16 -8.53 0.09 -28.04
N ILE A 17 -7.25 0.40 -27.84
CA ILE A 17 -6.27 0.54 -28.93
C ILE A 17 -6.01 -0.82 -29.59
N ASP A 18 -5.92 -1.89 -28.81
CA ASP A 18 -5.77 -3.25 -29.36
C ASP A 18 -7.07 -3.79 -30.01
N ASN A 19 -8.25 -3.36 -29.55
CA ASN A 19 -9.53 -3.71 -30.18
C ASN A 19 -9.89 -2.85 -31.41
N ASN A 20 -9.24 -1.70 -31.63
CA ASN A 20 -9.50 -0.87 -32.81
C ASN A 20 -8.96 -1.45 -34.14
N PHE A 21 -8.22 -2.57 -34.10
CA PHE A 21 -7.89 -3.35 -35.29
C PHE A 21 -8.94 -4.42 -35.64
N LEU A 22 -9.91 -4.68 -34.77
CA LEU A 22 -10.94 -5.69 -34.94
C LEU A 22 -12.24 -5.18 -34.32
N ILE A 23 -13.06 -4.51 -35.14
CA ILE A 23 -14.53 -4.43 -35.12
C ILE A 23 -14.94 -3.04 -35.64
N ASP A 24 -14.98 -2.96 -36.96
CA ASP A 24 -16.00 -2.15 -37.63
C ASP A 24 -17.38 -2.75 -37.33
N SER A 25 -18.36 -1.85 -37.17
CA SER A 25 -19.81 -2.07 -37.15
C SER A 25 -20.51 -2.39 -35.81
N ASN A 26 -21.24 -1.36 -35.37
CA ASN A 26 -22.60 -1.35 -34.80
C ASN A 26 -22.83 -1.30 -33.27
N ASN A 27 -23.49 -0.20 -32.93
CA ASN A 27 -24.48 0.05 -31.87
C ASN A 27 -24.01 0.56 -30.49
N PHE A 28 -24.12 1.89 -30.39
CA PHE A 28 -24.34 2.70 -29.21
C PHE A 28 -25.29 2.07 -28.18
N ASN A 29 -24.86 2.03 -26.92
CA ASN A 29 -25.77 2.02 -25.77
C ASN A 29 -25.06 2.55 -24.51
N GLU A 30 -24.85 3.87 -24.45
CA GLU A 30 -24.61 4.60 -23.20
C GLU A 30 -25.95 5.03 -22.61
N SER A 31 -26.47 4.34 -21.59
CA SER A 31 -27.60 4.87 -20.78
C SER A 31 -27.91 4.07 -19.50
N TYR A 32 -26.94 3.78 -18.62
CA TYR A 32 -27.28 3.17 -17.31
C TYR A 32 -26.58 3.72 -16.06
N ILE A 33 -25.72 4.74 -16.14
CA ILE A 33 -24.98 5.20 -14.94
C ILE A 33 -25.50 6.53 -14.36
N TYR A 34 -26.36 7.26 -15.06
CA TYR A 34 -26.78 8.60 -14.58
C TYR A 34 -27.97 8.63 -13.60
N ASN A 35 -28.68 7.52 -13.37
CA ASN A 35 -29.91 7.51 -12.55
C ASN A 35 -29.76 7.03 -11.10
N PHE A 36 -28.56 6.66 -10.63
CA PHE A 36 -28.40 6.15 -9.25
C PHE A 36 -28.00 7.24 -8.22
N ILE A 37 -27.69 8.47 -8.66
CA ILE A 37 -27.15 9.51 -7.76
C ILE A 37 -28.23 10.51 -7.28
N CYS A 38 -29.47 10.44 -7.76
CA CYS A 38 -30.49 11.47 -7.47
C CYS A 38 -31.75 11.00 -6.71
N SER A 39 -31.79 9.82 -6.07
CA SER A 39 -33.01 9.30 -5.44
C SER A 39 -33.08 9.28 -3.91
N GLU A 40 -32.05 9.69 -3.15
CA GLU A 40 -32.14 9.77 -1.68
C GLU A 40 -31.92 11.19 -1.15
N SER A 41 -32.85 12.08 -1.46
CA SER A 41 -33.09 13.29 -0.67
C SER A 41 -34.59 13.48 -0.44
N GLY A 42 -35.10 12.96 0.68
CA GLY A 42 -36.51 13.02 1.07
C GLY A 42 -36.70 12.93 2.58
N LYS A 43 -37.52 13.84 3.12
CA LYS A 43 -37.68 14.24 4.53
C LYS A 43 -38.65 13.37 5.38
N ILE A 44 -38.32 13.26 6.68
CA ILE A 44 -39.17 13.28 7.92
C ILE A 44 -40.22 12.16 8.14
N ARG A 45 -40.17 11.49 9.32
CA ARG A 45 -41.29 11.42 10.31
C ARG A 45 -40.94 10.74 11.65
N GLU A 46 -41.62 11.23 12.67
CA GLU A 46 -41.44 11.03 14.11
C GLU A 46 -41.93 9.67 14.68
N SER A 47 -41.48 9.44 15.91
CA SER A 47 -42.15 8.75 17.02
C SER A 47 -41.94 7.24 17.18
N LYS A 48 -41.24 6.88 18.28
CA LYS A 48 -41.77 5.97 19.30
C LYS A 48 -41.02 6.14 20.62
N ASN A 49 -41.80 6.51 21.63
CA ASN A 49 -41.42 6.73 23.02
C ASN A 49 -40.93 5.44 23.70
N TYR A 50 -39.77 5.51 24.36
CA TYR A 50 -39.49 4.67 25.53
C TYR A 50 -39.22 5.56 26.75
N LYS A 51 -40.15 5.52 27.70
CA LYS A 51 -40.10 6.22 28.99
C LYS A 51 -38.96 5.67 29.84
N ILE A 52 -37.98 6.49 30.19
CA ILE A 52 -37.08 6.21 31.32
C ILE A 52 -37.59 6.99 32.53
N ARG A 53 -38.14 6.26 33.50
CA ARG A 53 -38.53 6.73 34.83
C ARG A 53 -37.30 7.27 35.55
N THR A 54 -37.28 8.56 35.88
CA THR A 54 -36.35 9.13 36.85
C THR A 54 -36.76 8.68 38.26
N ASN A 55 -35.96 7.82 38.90
CA ASN A 55 -36.06 7.64 40.34
C ASN A 55 -34.78 8.19 40.99
N ARG A 56 -34.96 9.29 41.73
CA ARG A 56 -33.94 9.82 42.64
C ARG A 56 -33.80 8.85 43.79
N ASN A 57 -32.60 8.33 44.01
CA ASN A 57 -32.08 8.06 45.35
C ASN A 57 -30.56 8.17 45.33
N ARG A 58 -30.08 9.24 45.97
CA ARG A 58 -28.71 9.40 46.41
C ARG A 58 -28.53 8.57 47.66
N SER A 59 -27.61 7.61 47.64
CA SER A 59 -26.88 7.19 48.83
C SER A 59 -25.59 6.48 48.43
N ASN A 60 -24.49 7.16 48.72
CA ASN A 60 -23.10 6.73 48.84
C ASN A 60 -22.84 5.22 48.71
N LEU A 61 -21.97 4.88 47.75
CA LEU A 61 -20.93 3.86 47.91
C LEU A 61 -19.83 4.16 46.87
N ILE A 62 -18.82 4.90 47.32
CA ILE A 62 -17.50 4.85 46.68
C ILE A 62 -16.97 3.45 47.02
N SER A 63 -17.13 2.53 46.08
CA SER A 63 -16.40 1.28 46.05
C SER A 63 -15.49 1.35 44.84
N SER A 64 -14.23 1.66 45.11
CA SER A 64 -13.09 1.53 44.23
C SER A 64 -13.04 0.12 43.61
N LYS A 65 -13.42 0.00 42.34
CA LYS A 65 -13.02 -1.03 41.37
C LYS A 65 -13.88 -0.83 40.13
N ASP A 66 -13.34 -0.12 39.14
CA ASP A 66 -13.67 -0.23 37.71
C ASP A 66 -12.79 0.79 36.95
N PHE A 67 -11.48 0.58 37.05
CA PHE A 67 -10.47 1.30 36.26
C PHE A 67 -9.88 0.33 35.21
N ASP A 68 -10.74 -0.34 34.44
CA ASP A 68 -10.32 -1.21 33.33
C ASP A 68 -11.17 -1.04 32.06
N ILE A 69 -12.06 -0.04 32.01
CA ILE A 69 -12.88 0.24 30.81
C ILE A 69 -12.11 1.14 29.81
N THR A 70 -11.02 1.78 30.21
CA THR A 70 -10.26 2.71 29.35
C THR A 70 -9.25 2.04 28.41
N GLN A 71 -9.00 0.73 28.52
CA GLN A 71 -7.90 0.08 27.78
C GLN A 71 -8.15 -0.12 26.27
N ASN A 72 -9.37 0.06 25.74
CA ASN A 72 -9.67 -0.39 24.36
C ASN A 72 -10.26 0.65 23.40
N TYR A 73 -10.22 1.95 23.75
CA TYR A 73 -10.69 3.00 22.84
C TYR A 73 -9.57 3.65 22.02
N ASN A 74 -8.30 3.55 22.44
CA ASN A 74 -7.17 4.09 21.67
C ASN A 74 -7.05 3.45 20.28
N GLN A 75 -7.50 2.21 20.11
CA GLN A 75 -7.49 1.53 18.81
C GLN A 75 -8.55 2.04 17.83
N LEU A 76 -9.51 2.85 18.29
CA LEU A 76 -10.56 3.43 17.45
C LEU A 76 -10.20 4.79 16.88
N TRP A 77 -9.13 5.42 17.36
CA TRP A 77 -8.73 6.76 16.94
C TRP A 77 -7.36 6.73 16.26
N ILE A 78 -7.26 7.41 15.13
CA ILE A 78 -6.02 7.65 14.41
C ILE A 78 -5.72 9.14 14.50
N GLN A 79 -4.51 9.48 14.92
CA GLN A 79 -4.03 10.86 14.89
C GLN A 79 -3.35 11.13 13.54
N CYS A 80 -3.68 12.24 12.90
CA CYS A 80 -3.01 12.66 11.67
C CYS A 80 -1.60 13.20 11.97
N ASP A 81 -0.59 12.70 11.27
CA ASP A 81 0.81 13.15 11.42
C ASP A 81 1.01 14.62 10.98
N ASN A 82 0.11 15.18 10.16
CA ASN A 82 0.22 16.54 9.61
C ASN A 82 -0.56 17.59 10.41
N CYS A 83 -1.86 17.39 10.67
CA CYS A 83 -2.70 18.36 11.40
C CYS A 83 -2.96 18.00 12.86
N TYR A 84 -2.45 16.85 13.33
CA TYR A 84 -2.70 16.31 14.67
C TYR A 84 -4.17 16.07 15.03
N GLY A 85 -5.07 16.14 14.03
CA GLY A 85 -6.48 15.82 14.18
C GLY A 85 -6.71 14.35 14.52
N LEU A 86 -7.63 14.10 15.46
CA LEU A 86 -8.07 12.75 15.83
C LEU A 86 -9.24 12.32 14.96
N MET A 87 -9.13 11.15 14.35
CA MET A 87 -10.11 10.61 13.43
C MET A 87 -10.54 9.22 13.87
N TYR A 88 -11.80 8.86 13.63
CA TYR A 88 -12.26 7.51 13.88
C TYR A 88 -11.70 6.56 12.83
N LYS A 89 -11.19 5.38 13.23
CA LYS A 89 -10.43 4.41 12.40
C LYS A 89 -11.12 4.00 11.09
N LYS A 90 -12.42 4.23 10.95
CA LYS A 90 -13.19 4.01 9.72
C LYS A 90 -13.00 5.14 8.69
N VAL A 91 -11.77 5.65 8.55
CA VAL A 91 -11.44 6.71 7.59
C VAL A 91 -11.43 6.13 6.17
N LYS A 92 -12.11 6.78 5.24
CA LYS A 92 -12.18 6.33 3.85
C LYS A 92 -10.80 6.50 3.17
N MET A 93 -10.26 5.43 2.60
CA MET A 93 -8.98 5.40 1.85
C MET A 93 -7.74 5.89 2.64
N ASN A 94 -7.78 5.90 3.97
CA ASN A 94 -6.71 6.44 4.83
C ASN A 94 -6.29 7.88 4.46
N VAL A 95 -7.24 8.75 4.10
CA VAL A 95 -6.98 10.18 3.86
C VAL A 95 -7.56 11.00 5.01
N CYS A 96 -6.78 11.92 5.56
CA CYS A 96 -7.25 12.80 6.61
C CYS A 96 -8.38 13.70 6.13
N GLU A 97 -9.55 13.64 6.78
CA GLU A 97 -10.73 14.43 6.41
C GLU A 97 -10.54 15.93 6.69
N GLN A 98 -9.62 16.30 7.57
CA GLN A 98 -9.37 17.69 7.93
C GLN A 98 -8.36 18.39 7.01
N CYS A 99 -7.27 17.71 6.63
CA CYS A 99 -6.18 18.32 5.86
C CYS A 99 -5.87 17.63 4.53
N GLY A 100 -6.55 16.54 4.18
CA GLY A 100 -6.30 15.79 2.95
C GLY A 100 -4.98 15.00 2.93
N HIS A 101 -4.25 14.96 4.05
CA HIS A 101 -2.98 14.23 4.14
C HIS A 101 -3.20 12.72 4.10
N TYR A 102 -2.36 12.01 3.37
CA TYR A 102 -2.39 10.56 3.27
C TYR A 102 -1.81 9.94 4.54
N LEU A 103 -2.62 9.14 5.23
CA LEU A 103 -2.23 8.41 6.42
C LEU A 103 -1.51 7.11 6.01
N LYS A 104 -0.67 6.60 6.92
CA LYS A 104 0.02 5.33 6.70
C LYS A 104 -0.99 4.20 6.50
N MET A 105 -0.79 3.43 5.45
CA MET A 105 -1.63 2.31 5.07
C MET A 105 -0.81 1.03 5.10
N SER A 106 -1.39 -0.05 5.65
CA SER A 106 -0.79 -1.38 5.56
C SER A 106 -0.88 -1.94 4.14
N SER A 107 0.03 -2.85 3.83
CA SER A 107 -0.02 -3.59 2.56
C SER A 107 -1.35 -4.34 2.36
N SER A 108 -1.93 -4.93 3.43
CA SER A 108 -3.22 -5.62 3.36
C SER A 108 -4.39 -4.67 3.08
N GLU A 109 -4.46 -3.52 3.76
CA GLU A 109 -5.48 -2.49 3.48
C GLU A 109 -5.37 -1.99 2.04
N ARG A 110 -4.15 -1.81 1.53
CA ARG A 110 -3.91 -1.41 0.14
C ARG A 110 -4.44 -2.43 -0.85
N ILE A 111 -4.19 -3.72 -0.62
CA ILE A 111 -4.67 -4.82 -1.45
C ILE A 111 -6.20 -4.83 -1.45
N GLU A 112 -6.82 -4.79 -0.27
CA GLU A 112 -8.29 -4.78 -0.12
C GLU A 112 -8.95 -3.58 -0.82
N LEU A 113 -8.28 -2.43 -0.84
CA LEU A 113 -8.76 -1.23 -1.52
C LEU A 113 -8.57 -1.25 -3.05
N SER A 114 -7.67 -2.09 -3.57
CA SER A 114 -7.24 -2.05 -4.97
C SER A 114 -7.73 -3.25 -5.78
N ILE A 115 -7.89 -4.41 -5.14
CA ILE A 115 -8.27 -5.68 -5.77
C ILE A 115 -9.74 -5.99 -5.50
N ASP A 116 -10.41 -6.55 -6.49
CA ASP A 116 -11.82 -6.92 -6.42
C ASP A 116 -12.04 -7.97 -5.30
N PRO A 117 -13.10 -7.81 -4.47
CA PRO A 117 -13.36 -8.71 -3.35
C PRO A 117 -13.40 -10.19 -3.75
N GLY A 118 -12.65 -11.02 -3.04
CA GLY A 118 -12.61 -12.48 -3.26
C GLY A 118 -11.73 -12.94 -4.43
N THR A 119 -10.99 -12.03 -5.09
CA THR A 119 -10.12 -12.40 -6.22
C THR A 119 -8.63 -12.45 -5.85
N TRP A 120 -8.24 -11.95 -4.67
CA TRP A 120 -6.86 -11.96 -4.22
C TRP A 120 -6.33 -13.38 -4.01
N ASN A 121 -5.24 -13.70 -4.70
CA ASN A 121 -4.52 -14.96 -4.60
C ASN A 121 -3.04 -14.66 -4.27
N PRO A 122 -2.65 -14.74 -2.99
CA PRO A 122 -1.30 -14.42 -2.56
C PRO A 122 -0.28 -15.45 -3.08
N MET A 123 0.97 -15.01 -3.20
CA MET A 123 2.10 -15.82 -3.66
C MET A 123 3.26 -15.76 -2.66
N ASP A 124 3.94 -16.89 -2.49
CA ASP A 124 5.16 -17.00 -1.69
C ASP A 124 5.00 -16.47 -0.25
N GLU A 125 3.86 -16.76 0.39
CA GLU A 125 3.54 -16.27 1.75
C GLU A 125 4.53 -16.78 2.79
N ASP A 126 4.95 -18.05 2.68
CA ASP A 126 5.83 -18.73 3.63
C ASP A 126 7.31 -18.33 3.51
N MET A 127 7.67 -17.46 2.55
CA MET A 127 9.04 -17.05 2.33
C MET A 127 9.52 -16.07 3.41
N VAL A 128 10.58 -16.45 4.13
CA VAL A 128 11.11 -15.69 5.28
C VAL A 128 12.58 -15.34 5.11
N SER A 129 12.98 -14.22 5.70
CA SER A 129 14.37 -13.74 5.64
C SER A 129 15.31 -14.60 6.47
N ALA A 130 16.49 -14.88 5.90
CA ALA A 130 17.61 -15.52 6.59
C ALA A 130 18.64 -14.48 7.05
N ASP A 131 19.59 -14.88 7.88
CA ASP A 131 20.76 -14.07 8.26
C ASP A 131 22.04 -14.62 7.60
N PRO A 132 22.25 -14.39 6.29
CA PRO A 132 23.32 -15.01 5.52
C PRO A 132 24.72 -14.53 5.94
N ILE A 133 24.83 -13.29 6.44
CA ILE A 133 26.11 -12.69 6.83
C ILE A 133 26.35 -12.72 8.34
N LYS A 134 25.44 -13.34 9.12
CA LYS A 134 25.49 -13.37 10.58
C LYS A 134 25.67 -11.97 11.17
N PHE A 135 24.78 -11.06 10.77
CA PHE A 135 24.94 -9.64 11.08
C PHE A 135 24.82 -9.40 12.60
N HIS A 136 25.91 -8.95 13.19
CA HIS A 136 25.98 -8.60 14.61
C HIS A 136 26.00 -7.07 14.78
N SER A 137 24.92 -6.52 15.32
CA SER A 137 24.92 -5.15 15.84
C SER A 137 25.13 -5.16 17.35
N LYS A 138 25.74 -4.09 17.89
CA LYS A 138 25.94 -3.94 19.35
C LYS A 138 24.62 -3.78 20.12
N GLU A 139 23.58 -3.32 19.44
CA GLU A 139 22.27 -3.04 20.03
C GLU A 139 21.38 -4.29 19.98
N GLU A 140 21.24 -4.90 18.80
CA GLU A 140 20.30 -5.97 18.56
C GLU A 140 20.71 -6.90 17.38
N PRO A 141 20.64 -8.23 17.53
CA PRO A 141 20.83 -9.17 16.44
C PRO A 141 19.82 -8.99 15.29
N TYR A 142 20.22 -9.26 14.05
CA TYR A 142 19.32 -9.12 12.89
C TYR A 142 18.05 -9.99 13.02
N LYS A 143 18.20 -11.23 13.48
CA LYS A 143 17.09 -12.15 13.71
C LYS A 143 16.00 -11.57 14.63
N ASN A 144 16.39 -10.89 15.70
CA ASN A 144 15.43 -10.28 16.62
C ASN A 144 14.66 -9.13 15.96
N ARG A 145 15.31 -8.36 15.08
CA ARG A 145 14.64 -7.30 14.29
C ARG A 145 13.61 -7.88 13.34
N ILE A 146 13.93 -8.99 12.68
CA ILE A 146 12.97 -9.72 11.82
C ILE A 146 11.81 -10.21 12.69
N ASP A 147 12.07 -10.95 13.77
CA ASP A 147 11.03 -11.51 14.64
C ASP A 147 10.11 -10.42 15.21
N SER A 148 10.67 -9.28 15.59
CA SER A 148 9.93 -8.11 16.07
C SER A 148 9.05 -7.49 14.97
N ALA A 149 9.59 -7.32 13.77
CA ALA A 149 8.84 -6.82 12.62
C ALA A 149 7.68 -7.77 12.25
N GLN A 150 7.95 -9.08 12.17
CA GLN A 150 6.94 -10.11 11.89
C GLN A 150 5.81 -10.10 12.92
N LYS A 151 6.15 -10.02 14.22
CA LYS A 151 5.14 -9.92 15.29
C LYS A 151 4.29 -8.65 15.20
N THR A 152 4.91 -7.53 14.81
CA THR A 152 4.25 -6.23 14.77
C THR A 152 3.34 -6.08 13.56
N THR A 153 3.76 -6.59 12.40
CA THR A 153 3.03 -6.42 11.13
C THR A 153 2.17 -7.62 10.75
N GLY A 154 2.49 -8.81 11.26
CA GLY A 154 1.90 -10.08 10.79
C GLY A 154 2.40 -10.54 9.42
N LEU A 155 3.45 -9.90 8.88
CA LEU A 155 3.99 -10.21 7.55
C LEU A 155 5.27 -11.03 7.67
N THR A 156 5.57 -11.86 6.67
CA THR A 156 6.84 -12.61 6.60
C THR A 156 8.03 -11.74 6.18
N ASP A 157 7.80 -10.75 5.32
CA ASP A 157 8.75 -9.69 4.96
C ASP A 157 8.03 -8.39 4.52
N ALA A 158 8.80 -7.40 4.06
CA ALA A 158 8.36 -6.07 3.66
C ALA A 158 7.56 -5.99 2.35
N VAL A 159 7.13 -7.10 1.77
CA VAL A 159 6.31 -7.11 0.55
C VAL A 159 5.29 -8.25 0.55
N GLN A 160 4.06 -7.93 0.18
CA GLN A 160 3.04 -8.89 -0.21
C GLN A 160 2.93 -8.92 -1.73
N THR A 161 2.90 -10.12 -2.31
CA THR A 161 2.85 -10.35 -3.76
C THR A 161 1.75 -11.35 -4.06
N GLY A 162 1.09 -11.20 -5.19
CA GLY A 162 0.02 -12.09 -5.59
C GLY A 162 -0.66 -11.65 -6.87
N THR A 163 -1.70 -12.38 -7.25
CA THR A 163 -2.58 -12.02 -8.35
C THR A 163 -3.96 -11.62 -7.84
N GLY A 164 -4.69 -10.87 -8.64
CA GLY A 164 -6.08 -10.52 -8.35
C GLY A 164 -6.75 -9.96 -9.59
N GLN A 165 -7.97 -9.45 -9.43
CA GLN A 165 -8.65 -8.70 -10.46
C GLN A 165 -8.79 -7.25 -10.04
N LEU A 166 -8.65 -6.33 -10.98
CA LEU A 166 -8.94 -4.91 -10.82
C LEU A 166 -10.04 -4.56 -11.81
N ASN A 167 -11.25 -4.34 -11.33
CA ASN A 167 -12.44 -4.15 -12.17
C ASN A 167 -12.62 -5.27 -13.22
N GLY A 168 -12.39 -6.52 -12.81
CA GLY A 168 -12.46 -7.71 -13.65
C GLY A 168 -11.22 -7.98 -14.52
N ILE A 169 -10.22 -7.09 -14.52
CA ILE A 169 -8.98 -7.28 -15.28
C ILE A 169 -7.97 -8.04 -14.42
N PRO A 170 -7.47 -9.21 -14.84
CA PRO A 170 -6.48 -9.95 -14.07
C PRO A 170 -5.15 -9.19 -14.04
N VAL A 171 -4.59 -9.00 -12.84
CA VAL A 171 -3.36 -8.23 -12.60
C VAL A 171 -2.43 -9.02 -11.68
N ALA A 172 -1.13 -8.84 -11.87
CA ALA A 172 -0.11 -9.18 -10.89
C ALA A 172 0.19 -7.95 -10.03
N LEU A 173 0.12 -8.09 -8.70
CA LEU A 173 0.25 -6.97 -7.76
C LEU A 173 1.29 -7.29 -6.68
N GLY A 174 2.21 -6.35 -6.48
CA GLY A 174 3.13 -6.33 -5.36
C GLY A 174 2.94 -5.06 -4.53
N VAL A 175 2.79 -5.20 -3.21
CA VAL A 175 2.61 -4.08 -2.29
C VAL A 175 3.63 -4.16 -1.18
N MET A 176 4.52 -3.17 -1.14
CA MET A 176 5.52 -3.02 -0.08
C MET A 176 4.89 -2.45 1.19
N ASP A 177 5.44 -2.82 2.36
CA ASP A 177 4.98 -2.34 3.66
C ASP A 177 6.11 -1.68 4.46
N PHE A 178 6.04 -0.36 4.60
CA PHE A 178 7.05 0.41 5.32
C PHE A 178 7.16 0.03 6.81
N ARG A 179 6.09 -0.51 7.41
CA ARG A 179 6.10 -0.91 8.83
C ARG A 179 7.07 -2.06 9.09
N PHE A 180 7.36 -2.88 8.07
CA PHE A 180 8.34 -3.96 8.17
C PHE A 180 9.75 -3.42 7.91
N MET A 181 10.48 -3.07 8.97
CA MET A 181 11.87 -2.60 8.90
C MET A 181 12.08 -1.46 7.88
N GLY A 182 11.15 -0.51 7.84
CA GLY A 182 11.21 0.63 6.91
C GLY A 182 10.98 0.23 5.45
N GLY A 183 10.31 -0.89 5.19
CA GLY A 183 10.06 -1.39 3.84
C GLY A 183 11.34 -1.70 3.05
N SER A 184 12.47 -1.91 3.74
CA SER A 184 13.77 -1.96 3.06
C SER A 184 13.90 -3.20 2.18
N MET A 185 14.51 -3.10 1.02
CA MET A 185 14.60 -4.23 0.09
C MET A 185 15.74 -5.17 0.52
N GLY A 186 15.38 -6.36 0.99
CA GLY A 186 16.27 -7.50 1.25
C GLY A 186 16.09 -8.63 0.24
N SER A 187 16.73 -9.78 0.47
CA SER A 187 16.73 -10.94 -0.44
C SER A 187 15.34 -11.49 -0.69
N VAL A 188 14.49 -11.55 0.35
CA VAL A 188 13.10 -12.03 0.22
C VAL A 188 12.25 -11.05 -0.59
N VAL A 189 12.35 -9.75 -0.32
CA VAL A 189 11.65 -8.73 -1.14
C VAL A 189 12.04 -8.88 -2.61
N GLY A 190 13.33 -9.02 -2.88
CA GLY A 190 13.84 -9.23 -4.23
C GLY A 190 13.32 -10.52 -4.87
N GLU A 191 13.38 -11.65 -4.17
CA GLU A 191 12.88 -12.94 -4.66
C GLU A 191 11.37 -12.91 -4.94
N LYS A 192 10.54 -12.40 -4.01
CA LYS A 192 9.09 -12.34 -4.18
C LYS A 192 8.69 -11.46 -5.37
N ILE A 193 9.32 -10.29 -5.53
CA ILE A 193 9.06 -9.41 -6.67
C ILE A 193 9.52 -10.08 -7.97
N THR A 194 10.70 -10.70 -7.99
CA THR A 194 11.18 -11.41 -9.19
C THR A 194 10.22 -12.52 -9.61
N ARG A 195 9.78 -13.37 -8.68
CA ARG A 195 8.81 -14.44 -8.97
C ARG A 195 7.47 -13.91 -9.47
N LEU A 196 6.99 -12.80 -8.89
CA LEU A 196 5.78 -12.14 -9.35
C LEU A 196 5.93 -11.66 -10.80
N ILE A 197 7.06 -11.04 -11.15
CA ILE A 197 7.34 -10.57 -12.52
C ILE A 197 7.43 -11.76 -13.49
N GLU A 198 8.14 -12.82 -13.13
CA GLU A 198 8.25 -14.03 -13.96
C GLU A 198 6.89 -14.70 -14.17
N TYR A 199 6.07 -14.78 -13.10
CA TYR A 199 4.72 -15.28 -13.19
C TYR A 199 3.86 -14.40 -14.12
N ALA A 200 3.90 -13.07 -13.94
CA ALA A 200 3.19 -12.12 -14.80
C ALA A 200 3.66 -12.22 -16.27
N THR A 201 4.95 -12.44 -16.49
CA THR A 201 5.54 -12.67 -17.82
C THR A 201 4.94 -13.92 -18.47
N ASN A 202 4.83 -15.02 -17.72
CA ASN A 202 4.33 -16.29 -18.22
C ASN A 202 2.82 -16.29 -18.47
N GLN A 203 2.07 -15.57 -17.64
CA GLN A 203 0.61 -15.45 -17.75
C GLN A 203 0.16 -14.24 -18.59
N CYS A 204 1.11 -13.48 -19.15
CA CYS A 204 0.85 -12.23 -19.88
C CYS A 204 -0.02 -11.23 -19.09
N LEU A 205 0.22 -11.09 -17.79
CA LEU A 205 -0.54 -10.21 -16.92
C LEU A 205 0.12 -8.83 -16.81
N PRO A 206 -0.65 -7.73 -16.77
CA PRO A 206 -0.14 -6.43 -16.36
C PRO A 206 0.35 -6.48 -14.92
N LEU A 207 1.43 -5.74 -14.65
CA LEU A 207 2.11 -5.69 -13.36
C LEU A 207 1.90 -4.34 -12.68
N ILE A 208 1.58 -4.36 -11.40
CA ILE A 208 1.49 -3.17 -10.56
C ILE A 208 2.37 -3.37 -9.32
N LEU A 209 3.32 -2.46 -9.09
CA LEU A 209 4.14 -2.45 -7.86
C LEU A 209 3.91 -1.17 -7.08
N VAL A 210 3.37 -1.31 -5.86
CA VAL A 210 3.24 -0.22 -4.89
C VAL A 210 4.50 -0.18 -4.02
N CYS A 211 5.32 0.83 -4.25
CA CYS A 211 6.61 1.02 -3.63
C CYS A 211 6.47 1.84 -2.35
N SER A 212 7.07 1.34 -1.27
CA SER A 212 7.18 2.01 0.03
C SER A 212 8.43 1.49 0.73
N SER A 213 9.50 2.28 0.74
CA SER A 213 10.81 1.82 1.19
C SER A 213 11.73 2.94 1.64
N GLY A 214 12.53 2.67 2.68
CA GLY A 214 13.65 3.50 3.12
C GLY A 214 14.97 3.19 2.40
N GLY A 215 15.03 2.15 1.54
CA GLY A 215 16.24 1.77 0.82
C GLY A 215 16.56 0.27 0.90
N ALA A 216 17.84 -0.09 0.76
CA ALA A 216 18.29 -1.49 0.81
C ALA A 216 18.47 -1.99 2.26
N ARG A 217 18.23 -3.28 2.51
CA ARG A 217 18.36 -3.93 3.82
C ARG A 217 19.85 -4.12 4.18
N MET A 218 20.44 -3.14 4.84
CA MET A 218 21.88 -3.15 5.17
C MET A 218 22.34 -4.42 5.91
N GLN A 219 21.45 -5.05 6.68
CA GLN A 219 21.73 -6.26 7.46
C GLN A 219 22.03 -7.49 6.57
N GLU A 220 21.70 -7.44 5.28
CA GLU A 220 22.05 -8.50 4.33
C GLU A 220 23.19 -8.07 3.38
N GLY A 221 23.71 -6.86 3.54
CA GLY A 221 24.87 -6.37 2.80
C GLY A 221 24.67 -6.34 1.28
N SER A 222 25.65 -6.88 0.55
CA SER A 222 25.65 -6.89 -0.93
C SER A 222 24.48 -7.67 -1.52
N LEU A 223 23.90 -8.65 -0.80
CA LEU A 223 22.75 -9.40 -1.28
C LEU A 223 21.55 -8.47 -1.52
N SER A 224 21.36 -7.47 -0.67
CA SER A 224 20.30 -6.46 -0.85
C SER A 224 20.56 -5.55 -2.04
N LEU A 225 21.81 -5.16 -2.26
CA LEU A 225 22.18 -4.36 -3.44
C LEU A 225 21.91 -5.12 -4.73
N MET A 226 22.26 -6.41 -4.78
CA MET A 226 22.07 -7.24 -5.97
C MET A 226 20.59 -7.45 -6.32
N GLN A 227 19.67 -7.29 -5.38
CA GLN A 227 18.24 -7.35 -5.70
C GLN A 227 17.81 -6.24 -6.68
N MET A 228 18.49 -5.09 -6.68
CA MET A 228 18.22 -4.03 -7.67
C MET A 228 18.47 -4.55 -9.08
N ALA A 229 19.62 -5.18 -9.30
CA ALA A 229 19.99 -5.72 -10.60
C ALA A 229 19.07 -6.89 -10.98
N LYS A 230 18.78 -7.79 -10.04
CA LYS A 230 17.92 -8.96 -10.26
C LYS A 230 16.50 -8.58 -10.68
N ILE A 231 15.86 -7.65 -9.98
CA ILE A 231 14.50 -7.22 -10.34
C ILE A 231 14.55 -6.47 -11.68
N SER A 232 15.54 -5.60 -11.88
CA SER A 232 15.66 -4.82 -13.12
C SER A 232 15.90 -5.71 -14.35
N SER A 233 16.63 -6.83 -14.21
CA SER A 233 16.87 -7.75 -15.32
C SER A 233 15.59 -8.46 -15.75
N VAL A 234 14.80 -8.99 -14.81
CA VAL A 234 13.54 -9.66 -15.17
C VAL A 234 12.49 -8.67 -15.67
N LEU A 235 12.52 -7.43 -15.17
CA LEU A 235 11.63 -6.38 -15.64
C LEU A 235 12.00 -5.95 -17.08
N CYS A 236 13.29 -5.90 -17.40
CA CYS A 236 13.76 -5.63 -18.76
C CYS A 236 13.20 -6.68 -19.75
N ASP A 237 13.22 -7.97 -19.38
CA ASP A 237 12.64 -9.03 -20.20
C ASP A 237 11.11 -8.91 -20.30
N TYR A 238 10.43 -8.60 -19.19
CA TYR A 238 8.98 -8.37 -19.14
C TYR A 238 8.53 -7.27 -20.10
N GLN A 239 9.21 -6.12 -20.11
CA GLN A 239 8.88 -4.98 -20.96
C GLN A 239 9.42 -5.13 -22.39
N SER A 240 10.68 -5.55 -22.56
CA SER A 240 11.33 -5.55 -23.88
C SER A 240 10.97 -6.78 -24.71
N SER A 241 11.01 -7.97 -24.10
CA SER A 241 10.81 -9.23 -24.81
C SER A 241 9.34 -9.59 -24.96
N LYS A 242 8.51 -9.28 -23.94
CA LYS A 242 7.07 -9.58 -23.95
C LYS A 242 6.16 -8.37 -24.19
N LYS A 243 6.67 -7.13 -24.09
CA LYS A 243 5.88 -5.90 -24.27
C LYS A 243 4.68 -5.83 -23.34
N LEU A 244 4.83 -6.33 -22.11
CA LEU A 244 3.80 -6.28 -21.09
C LEU A 244 3.89 -4.98 -20.30
N PHE A 245 2.77 -4.62 -19.68
CA PHE A 245 2.57 -3.30 -19.10
C PHE A 245 2.85 -3.27 -17.60
N TYR A 246 3.76 -2.40 -17.16
CA TYR A 246 4.17 -2.22 -15.78
C TYR A 246 3.85 -0.81 -15.25
N ILE A 247 3.07 -0.75 -14.16
CA ILE A 247 2.81 0.47 -13.39
C ILE A 247 3.58 0.44 -12.08
N SER A 248 4.38 1.48 -11.83
CA SER A 248 4.97 1.73 -10.52
C SER A 248 4.19 2.81 -9.77
N ILE A 249 3.77 2.51 -8.54
CA ILE A 249 3.07 3.45 -7.66
C ILE A 249 4.01 3.81 -6.49
N LEU A 250 4.49 5.04 -6.46
CA LEU A 250 5.40 5.56 -5.47
C LEU A 250 4.62 6.18 -4.30
N THR A 251 4.73 5.55 -3.13
CA THR A 251 4.11 6.02 -1.88
C THR A 251 5.15 6.64 -0.95
N SER A 252 4.69 7.34 0.09
CA SER A 252 5.57 7.98 1.05
C SER A 252 6.01 7.01 2.17
N PRO A 253 7.32 6.83 2.42
CA PRO A 253 8.47 7.25 1.60
C PRO A 253 8.87 6.19 0.57
N THR A 254 9.46 6.60 -0.55
CA THR A 254 10.19 5.71 -1.46
C THR A 254 11.59 6.25 -1.71
N THR A 255 12.59 5.63 -1.11
CA THR A 255 13.98 6.10 -1.16
C THR A 255 15.02 5.03 -1.47
N GLY A 256 16.23 5.47 -1.82
CA GLY A 256 17.39 4.60 -2.00
C GLY A 256 17.23 3.61 -3.15
N GLY A 257 17.60 2.35 -2.89
CA GLY A 257 17.70 1.30 -3.89
C GLY A 257 16.40 1.00 -4.64
N VAL A 258 15.23 1.13 -4.00
CA VAL A 258 13.94 0.92 -4.66
C VAL A 258 13.68 1.98 -5.73
N THR A 259 13.86 3.26 -5.38
CA THR A 259 13.80 4.39 -6.33
C THR A 259 14.85 4.30 -7.44
N ALA A 260 16.02 3.73 -7.17
CA ALA A 260 17.08 3.57 -8.16
C ALA A 260 16.98 2.25 -8.96
N SER A 261 15.87 1.53 -8.83
CA SER A 261 15.61 0.29 -9.57
C SER A 261 14.14 0.24 -9.99
N PHE A 262 13.42 -0.82 -9.63
CA PHE A 262 12.08 -1.10 -10.13
C PHE A 262 11.06 0.01 -9.84
N GLY A 263 11.24 0.82 -8.80
CA GLY A 263 10.35 1.96 -8.52
C GLY A 263 10.31 3.01 -9.65
N MET A 264 11.38 3.12 -10.44
CA MET A 264 11.48 4.14 -11.50
C MET A 264 11.59 3.55 -12.92
N LEU A 265 11.33 2.24 -13.05
CA LEU A 265 11.36 1.52 -14.34
C LEU A 265 9.95 1.21 -14.87
N GLY A 266 8.91 1.82 -14.29
CA GLY A 266 7.53 1.71 -14.76
C GLY A 266 7.33 2.31 -16.14
N ASP A 267 6.48 1.69 -16.96
CA ASP A 267 5.95 2.34 -18.17
C ASP A 267 5.14 3.58 -17.77
N ILE A 268 4.40 3.46 -16.65
CA ILE A 268 3.79 4.58 -15.96
C ILE A 268 4.26 4.60 -14.51
N ILE A 269 4.70 5.77 -14.06
CA ILE A 269 5.08 6.03 -12.67
C ILE A 269 4.06 7.00 -12.09
N ILE A 270 3.36 6.56 -11.05
CA ILE A 270 2.35 7.34 -10.34
C ILE A 270 2.87 7.63 -8.94
N ALA A 271 2.88 8.90 -8.52
CA ALA A 271 3.20 9.27 -7.15
C ALA A 271 1.94 9.67 -6.39
N GLU A 272 1.84 9.27 -5.13
CA GLU A 272 0.80 9.83 -4.25
C GLU A 272 1.11 11.30 -3.90
N PRO A 273 0.07 12.13 -3.65
CA PRO A 273 0.26 13.51 -3.23
C PRO A 273 1.18 13.60 -2.02
N TYR A 274 2.16 14.51 -2.09
CA TYR A 274 3.15 14.75 -1.02
C TYR A 274 4.01 13.53 -0.66
N ALA A 275 4.09 12.53 -1.55
CA ALA A 275 4.98 11.38 -1.33
C ALA A 275 6.44 11.81 -1.33
N TYR A 276 7.18 11.40 -0.28
CA TYR A 276 8.61 11.66 -0.20
C TYR A 276 9.38 10.64 -1.04
N ILE A 277 9.83 11.06 -2.22
CA ILE A 277 10.53 10.22 -3.19
C ILE A 277 11.93 10.78 -3.41
N ALA A 278 12.97 10.02 -3.06
CA ALA A 278 14.35 10.52 -3.18
C ALA A 278 15.38 9.39 -3.25
N PHE A 279 16.40 9.52 -4.09
CA PHE A 279 17.52 8.58 -4.06
C PHE A 279 18.27 8.61 -2.71
N ALA A 280 18.66 9.80 -2.26
CA ALA A 280 19.30 9.99 -0.96
C ALA A 280 18.31 10.64 0.02
N GLY A 281 18.30 10.16 1.27
CA GLY A 281 17.45 10.72 2.31
C GLY A 281 17.86 12.15 2.70
N LYS A 282 16.89 12.97 3.10
CA LYS A 282 17.04 14.39 3.46
C LYS A 282 18.22 14.61 4.41
N ARG A 283 18.32 13.78 5.46
CA ARG A 283 19.41 13.82 6.43
C ARG A 283 20.81 13.75 5.79
N VAL A 284 21.01 12.88 4.80
CA VAL A 284 22.31 12.69 4.14
C VAL A 284 22.64 13.90 3.26
N ILE A 285 21.64 14.42 2.55
CA ILE A 285 21.79 15.60 1.68
C ILE A 285 22.19 16.82 2.51
N GLU A 286 21.48 17.07 3.62
CA GLU A 286 21.73 18.23 4.49
C GLU A 286 23.11 18.14 5.17
N GLN A 287 23.52 16.96 5.61
CA GLN A 287 24.84 16.75 6.20
C GLN A 287 25.98 16.97 5.19
N THR A 288 25.77 16.56 3.93
CA THR A 288 26.80 16.67 2.89
C THR A 288 26.90 18.11 2.36
N LEU A 289 25.76 18.75 2.10
CA LEU A 289 25.71 20.09 1.50
C LEU A 289 25.75 21.22 2.53
N LYS A 290 25.55 20.92 3.81
CA LYS A 290 25.41 21.89 4.92
C LYS A 290 24.35 22.96 4.63
N LYS A 291 23.29 22.57 3.92
CA LYS A 291 22.15 23.40 3.54
C LYS A 291 20.86 22.63 3.81
N ALA A 292 19.83 23.32 4.24
CA ALA A 292 18.50 22.74 4.40
C ALA A 292 17.93 22.36 3.02
N VAL A 293 17.31 21.19 2.93
CA VAL A 293 16.58 20.79 1.71
C VAL A 293 15.23 21.53 1.70
N PRO A 294 14.87 22.20 0.60
CA PRO A 294 13.55 22.84 0.46
C PRO A 294 12.40 21.85 0.74
N GLU A 295 11.28 22.38 1.21
CA GLU A 295 10.04 21.61 1.41
C GLU A 295 9.40 21.20 0.07
#